data_AF-A0A2N1UT92-F1
#
_entry.id   AF-A0A2N1UT92-F1
#
_cell.length_a   1.000
_cell.length_b   1.000
_cell.length_c   1.000
_cell.angle_alpha   90.00
_cell.angle_beta   90.00
_cell.angle_gamma   90.00
#
_symmetry.space_group_name_H-M   'P 1'
#
loop_
_entity.id
_entity.type
_entity.pdbx_description
1 polymer ?
#
loop_
_entity_poly.entity_id
_entity_poly.type
_entity_poly.pdbx_seq_one_letter_code
_entity_poly.pdbx_strand_id
1 'polypeptide(L)'
;YDVTPTAAEPRTDIIQAIRFGSREKLVAFCRAIQRACPIDAYVTPEPFATHGYHDEVIMAAGTFAEGSSIELSADGPLREPYAGYLQGGLSYGHCRLGVASVLAHLDAGR
;
A
#
# COMPACT_ATOMS: atom_id res chain seq x y z
N TYR A 1 -0.05 -10.28 10.04
CA TYR A 1 1.04 -9.28 9.97
C TYR A 1 0.99 -8.44 11.22
N ASP A 2 2.13 -7.96 11.69
CA ASP A 2 2.16 -6.95 12.75
C ASP A 2 1.78 -5.59 12.15
N VAL A 3 0.98 -4.82 12.88
CA VAL A 3 0.42 -3.55 12.41
C VAL A 3 0.57 -2.46 13.45
N THR A 4 0.72 -1.20 13.01
CA THR A 4 0.71 -0.04 13.89
C THR A 4 0.06 1.16 13.19
N PRO A 5 -0.87 1.87 13.85
CA PRO A 5 -1.52 1.48 15.10
C PRO A 5 -2.41 0.25 14.88
N THR A 6 -2.73 -0.47 15.96
CA THR A 6 -3.74 -1.53 15.94
C THR A 6 -5.15 -0.94 15.72
N ALA A 7 -6.14 -1.81 15.50
CA ALA A 7 -7.51 -1.38 15.29
C ALA A 7 -8.15 -0.73 16.53
N ALA A 8 -7.63 -1.01 17.74
CA ALA A 8 -8.18 -0.50 19.00
C ALA A 8 -7.44 0.75 19.53
N GLU A 9 -6.28 1.07 18.96
CA GLU A 9 -5.49 2.23 19.38
C GLU A 9 -6.06 3.54 18.82
N PRO A 10 -5.98 4.65 19.57
CA PRO A 10 -6.37 5.96 19.08
C PRO A 10 -5.54 6.37 17.86
N ARG A 11 -6.16 7.10 16.93
CA ARG A 11 -5.51 7.57 15.70
C ARG A 11 -5.49 9.09 15.65
N THR A 12 -4.34 9.64 15.26
CA THR A 12 -4.13 11.08 15.07
C THR A 12 -3.86 11.44 13.61
N ASP A 13 -3.66 10.43 12.75
CA ASP A 13 -3.49 10.55 11.30
C ASP A 13 -4.18 9.38 10.58
N ILE A 14 -4.00 9.32 9.25
CA ILE A 14 -4.59 8.30 8.37
C ILE A 14 -3.63 7.13 8.06
N ILE A 15 -2.42 7.13 8.64
CA ILE A 15 -1.37 6.18 8.28
C ILE A 15 -1.65 4.84 8.96
N GLN A 16 -1.61 3.77 8.19
CA GLN A 16 -1.61 2.39 8.68
C GLN A 16 -0.34 1.68 8.24
N ALA A 17 0.58 1.42 9.16
CA ALA A 17 1.77 0.64 8.87
C ALA A 17 1.51 -0.87 9.07
N ILE A 18 2.07 -1.67 8.17
CA ILE A 18 1.99 -3.14 8.14
C ILE A 18 3.40 -3.69 7.92
N ARG A 19 3.89 -4.56 8.82
CA ARG A 19 5.21 -5.20 8.69
C ARG A 19 5.08 -6.50 7.91
N PHE A 20 5.68 -6.57 6.72
CA PHE A 20 5.60 -7.75 5.86
C PHE A 20 6.72 -8.76 6.12
N GLY A 21 7.89 -8.30 6.59
CA GLY A 21 9.06 -9.14 6.88
C GLY A 21 9.70 -9.77 5.64
N SER A 22 9.31 -9.35 4.43
CA SER A 22 10.00 -9.71 3.19
C SER A 22 9.76 -8.69 2.09
N ARG A 23 10.75 -8.51 1.21
CA ARG A 23 10.68 -7.64 0.04
C ARG A 23 9.53 -8.04 -0.88
N GLU A 24 9.38 -9.33 -1.12
CA GLU A 24 8.41 -9.91 -2.05
C GLU A 24 6.98 -9.63 -1.60
N LYS A 25 6.71 -9.75 -0.30
CA LYS A 25 5.38 -9.50 0.27
C LYS A 25 4.99 -8.03 0.21
N LEU A 26 5.92 -7.12 0.53
CA LEU A 26 5.68 -5.67 0.39
C LEU A 26 5.42 -5.30 -1.07
N VAL A 27 6.23 -5.82 -2.00
CA VAL A 27 6.06 -5.56 -3.44
C VAL A 27 4.73 -6.11 -3.95
N ALA A 28 4.38 -7.35 -3.59
CA ALA A 28 3.10 -7.95 -3.96
C ALA A 28 1.91 -7.16 -3.40
N PHE A 29 2.01 -6.69 -2.16
CA PHE A 29 0.99 -5.85 -1.53
C PHE A 29 0.76 -4.55 -2.28
N CYS A 30 1.81 -3.77 -2.58
CA CYS A 30 1.67 -2.53 -3.34
C CYS A 30 1.12 -2.76 -4.75
N ARG A 31 1.58 -3.81 -5.46
CA ARG A 31 1.01 -4.16 -6.78
C ARG A 31 -0.47 -4.53 -6.69
N ALA A 32 -0.89 -5.23 -5.65
CA ALA A 32 -2.30 -5.56 -5.42
C ALA A 32 -3.13 -4.32 -5.11
N ILE A 33 -2.59 -3.37 -4.32
CA ILE A 33 -3.24 -2.08 -4.05
C ILE A 33 -3.44 -1.30 -5.35
N GLN A 34 -2.40 -1.21 -6.20
CA GLN A 34 -2.52 -0.52 -7.49
C GLN A 34 -3.63 -1.12 -8.35
N ARG A 35 -3.75 -2.46 -8.40
CA ARG A 35 -4.84 -3.14 -9.14
C ARG A 35 -6.24 -2.85 -8.60
N ALA A 36 -6.35 -2.42 -7.34
CA ALA A 36 -7.60 -2.04 -6.70
C ALA A 36 -7.90 -0.52 -6.79
N CYS A 37 -7.00 0.27 -7.36
CA CYS A 37 -7.18 1.70 -7.58
C CYS A 37 -8.13 1.99 -8.77
N PRO A 38 -8.80 3.15 -8.78
CA PRO A 38 -9.67 3.55 -9.89
C PRO A 38 -8.91 4.00 -11.15
N ILE A 39 -7.70 4.54 -10.99
CA ILE A 39 -6.85 5.04 -12.08
C ILE A 39 -5.62 4.14 -12.21
N ASP A 40 -5.16 3.90 -13.44
CA ASP A 40 -3.97 3.11 -13.76
C ASP A 40 -3.92 1.72 -13.10
N ALA A 41 -5.09 1.09 -12.89
CA ALA A 41 -5.18 -0.23 -12.26
C ALA A 41 -4.48 -1.35 -13.05
N TYR A 42 -4.27 -1.13 -14.36
CA TYR A 42 -3.55 -2.04 -15.25
C TYR A 42 -2.03 -1.87 -15.18
N VAL A 43 -1.53 -0.77 -14.61
CA VAL A 43 -0.10 -0.50 -14.47
C VAL A 43 0.41 -1.27 -13.26
N THR A 44 1.57 -1.93 -13.41
CA THR A 44 2.20 -2.67 -12.31
C THR A 44 3.35 -1.83 -11.74
N PRO A 45 3.29 -1.43 -10.46
CA PRO A 45 4.37 -0.66 -9.86
C PRO A 45 5.60 -1.54 -9.67
N GLU A 46 6.75 -0.92 -9.90
CA GLU A 46 8.08 -1.51 -9.71
C GLU A 46 8.85 -0.69 -8.67
N PRO A 47 9.75 -1.33 -7.89
CA PRO A 47 10.74 -0.61 -7.11
C PRO A 47 11.51 0.42 -7.91
N PHE A 48 11.72 1.61 -7.35
CA PHE A 48 12.57 2.62 -7.97
C PHE A 48 13.35 3.45 -6.95
N ALA A 49 14.48 3.99 -7.39
CA ALA A 49 15.28 4.94 -6.60
C ALA A 49 14.53 6.28 -6.52
N THR A 50 14.18 6.69 -5.30
CA THR A 50 13.51 7.98 -5.06
C THR A 50 14.52 9.01 -4.57
N HIS A 51 14.49 10.23 -5.13
CA HIS A 51 15.37 11.30 -4.69
C HIS A 51 15.18 11.58 -3.19
N GLY A 52 16.28 11.59 -2.43
CA GLY A 52 16.25 11.79 -0.97
C GLY A 52 16.09 10.51 -0.14
N TYR A 53 15.87 9.35 -0.77
CA TYR A 53 15.82 8.05 -0.08
C TYR A 53 17.09 7.25 -0.36
N HIS A 54 17.59 6.58 0.68
CA HIS A 54 18.76 5.70 0.56
C HIS A 54 18.43 4.35 -0.08
N ASP A 55 17.21 3.86 0.16
CA ASP A 55 16.73 2.58 -0.34
C ASP A 55 15.69 2.80 -1.45
N GLU A 56 15.55 1.81 -2.33
CA GLU A 56 14.45 1.80 -3.29
C GLU A 56 13.10 1.84 -2.56
N VAL A 57 12.14 2.53 -3.16
CA VAL A 57 10.76 2.59 -2.67
C VAL A 57 9.86 1.97 -3.73
N ILE A 58 8.80 1.30 -3.29
CA ILE A 58 7.67 0.95 -4.16
C ILE A 58 6.45 1.76 -3.73
N MET A 59 5.66 2.21 -4.70
CA MET A 59 4.47 3.01 -4.47
C MET A 59 3.33 2.57 -5.39
N ALA A 60 2.13 2.48 -4.82
CA ALA A 60 0.86 2.34 -5.51
C ALA A 60 0.08 3.65 -5.33
N ALA A 61 -0.23 4.31 -6.44
CA ALA A 61 -0.78 5.65 -6.50
C ALA A 61 -1.70 5.83 -7.70
N GLY A 62 -2.64 4.90 -7.90
CA GLY A 62 -3.67 4.98 -8.93
C GLY A 62 -4.76 6.00 -8.59
N THR A 63 -4.36 7.26 -8.44
CA THR A 63 -5.16 8.35 -7.88
C THR A 63 -5.61 9.33 -8.96
N PHE A 64 -6.74 10.00 -8.77
CA PHE A 64 -7.24 11.01 -9.70
C PHE A 64 -6.35 12.26 -9.71
N ALA A 65 -5.86 12.67 -8.54
CA ALA A 65 -4.83 13.69 -8.43
C ALA A 65 -3.48 13.01 -8.20
N GLU A 66 -2.47 13.34 -9.02
CA GLU A 66 -1.15 12.71 -8.97
C GLU A 66 -0.51 12.85 -7.58
N GLY A 67 -0.08 11.72 -7.00
CA GLY A 67 0.58 11.68 -5.68
C GLY A 67 -0.35 11.92 -4.49
N SER A 68 -1.67 11.93 -4.69
CA SER A 68 -2.65 12.17 -3.63
C SER A 68 -2.69 11.04 -2.59
N SER A 69 -2.20 11.28 -1.38
CA SER A 69 -2.25 10.31 -0.27
C SER A 69 -3.56 10.30 0.52
N ILE A 70 -4.51 11.20 0.19
CA ILE A 70 -5.87 11.14 0.72
C ILE A 70 -6.76 10.18 -0.09
N GLU A 71 -6.33 9.81 -1.29
CA GLU A 71 -6.87 8.69 -2.06
C GLU A 71 -6.19 7.38 -1.66
N LEU A 72 -6.84 6.24 -1.92
CA LEU A 72 -6.31 4.93 -1.52
C LEU A 72 -4.95 4.70 -2.18
N SER A 73 -3.91 4.62 -1.35
CA SER A 73 -2.52 4.50 -1.78
C SER A 73 -1.73 3.65 -0.81
N ALA A 74 -0.64 3.05 -1.30
CA ALA A 74 0.28 2.31 -0.45
C ALA A 74 1.72 2.38 -0.93
N ASP A 75 2.66 2.56 -0.02
CA ASP A 75 4.08 2.65 -0.34
C ASP A 75 4.96 2.07 0.78
N GLY A 76 6.24 1.87 0.49
CA GLY A 76 7.21 1.49 1.50
C GLY A 76 8.63 1.33 0.98
N PRO A 77 9.66 1.58 1.82
CA PRO A 77 11.05 1.37 1.46
C PRO A 77 11.40 -0.13 1.48
N LEU A 78 12.24 -0.56 0.54
CA LEU A 78 12.65 -1.96 0.38
C LEU A 78 13.83 -2.32 1.28
N ARG A 79 13.65 -2.10 2.58
CA ARG A 79 14.57 -2.47 3.65
C ARG A 79 13.81 -3.12 4.80
N GLU A 80 14.52 -3.89 5.62
CA GLU A 80 13.96 -4.49 6.84
C GLU A 80 13.31 -3.41 7.75
N PRO A 81 12.10 -3.64 8.31
CA PRO A 81 11.30 -4.87 8.32
C PRO A 81 10.30 -5.01 7.15
N TYR A 82 10.56 -4.35 6.03
CA TYR A 82 9.68 -4.24 4.87
C TYR A 82 8.30 -3.76 5.28
N ALA A 83 8.27 -2.59 5.92
CA ALA A 83 7.03 -1.94 6.33
C ALA A 83 6.37 -1.27 5.13
N GLY A 84 5.11 -1.59 4.88
CA GLY A 84 4.26 -0.83 3.96
C GLY A 84 3.31 0.07 4.72
N TYR A 85 3.05 1.25 4.17
CA TYR A 85 2.16 2.27 4.69
C TYR A 85 0.93 2.32 3.78
N LEU A 86 -0.21 1.91 4.29
CA LEU A 86 -1.51 2.02 3.64
C LEU A 86 -2.21 3.26 4.18
N GLN A 87 -2.74 4.09 3.30
CA GLN A 87 -3.41 5.34 3.71
C GLN A 87 -4.43 5.79 2.68
N GLY A 88 -5.23 6.77 3.10
CA GLY A 88 -6.22 7.41 2.24
C GLY A 88 -7.40 6.52 1.87
N GLY A 89 -8.29 7.10 1.07
CA GLY A 89 -9.56 6.52 0.69
C GLY A 89 -10.70 7.52 0.72
N LEU A 90 -11.17 7.93 -0.46
CA LEU A 90 -12.27 8.90 -0.57
C LEU A 90 -13.63 8.34 -0.13
N SER A 91 -13.80 7.02 -0.21
CA SER A 91 -15.00 6.34 0.29
C SER A 91 -14.64 5.05 1.00
N TYR A 92 -15.31 4.82 2.12
CA TYR A 92 -15.18 3.57 2.88
C TYR A 92 -15.52 2.33 2.02
N GLY A 93 -16.49 2.47 1.10
CA GLY A 93 -16.87 1.40 0.18
C GLY A 93 -15.70 0.98 -0.73
N HIS A 94 -15.00 1.96 -1.32
CA HIS A 94 -13.80 1.69 -2.11
C HIS A 94 -12.70 1.05 -1.29
N CYS A 95 -12.37 1.59 -0.10
CA CYS A 95 -11.35 1.00 0.77
C CYS A 95 -11.67 -0.45 1.14
N ARG A 96 -12.90 -0.73 1.56
CA ARG A 96 -13.30 -2.07 2.01
C ARG A 96 -13.25 -3.08 0.87
N LEU A 97 -13.75 -2.72 -0.32
CA LEU A 97 -13.69 -3.59 -1.49
C LEU A 97 -12.26 -3.76 -2.00
N GLY A 98 -11.48 -2.68 -2.02
CA GLY A 98 -10.09 -2.69 -2.47
C GLY A 98 -9.22 -3.59 -1.59
N VAL A 99 -9.29 -3.44 -0.27
CA VAL A 99 -8.56 -4.30 0.67
C VAL A 99 -9.02 -5.76 0.57
N ALA A 100 -10.32 -6.03 0.40
CA ALA A 100 -10.81 -7.39 0.19
C ALA A 100 -10.23 -8.02 -1.10
N SER A 101 -10.17 -7.25 -2.19
CA SER A 101 -9.54 -7.67 -3.45
C SER A 101 -8.05 -7.96 -3.28
N VAL A 102 -7.34 -7.11 -2.54
CA VAL A 102 -5.91 -7.29 -2.21
C VAL A 102 -5.68 -8.59 -1.45
N LEU A 103 -6.46 -8.86 -0.40
CA LEU A 103 -6.34 -10.09 0.37
C LEU A 103 -6.58 -11.33 -0.51
N ALA A 104 -7.62 -11.31 -1.34
CA ALA A 104 -7.90 -12.40 -2.28
C ALA A 104 -6.74 -12.62 -3.28
N HIS A 105 -6.12 -11.55 -3.78
CA HIS A 105 -4.97 -11.65 -4.69
C HIS A 105 -3.73 -12.24 -4.00
N LEU A 106 -3.47 -11.85 -2.75
CA LEU A 106 -2.33 -12.35 -1.98
C LEU A 106 -2.52 -13.81 -1.54
N ASP A 107 -3.76 -14.24 -1.27
CA ASP A 107 -4.07 -15.62 -0.91
C ASP A 107 -4.06 -16.56 -2.13
N ALA A 108 -4.46 -16.09 -3.32
CA ALA A 108 -4.43 -16.89 -4.54
C ALA A 108 -3.00 -17.24 -5.03
N GLY A 109 -1.98 -16.57 -4.50
CA GLY A 109 -0.56 -16.84 -4.78
C GLY A 109 0.13 -17.76 -3.77
N ARG A 110 -0.61 -18.34 -2.81
CA ARG A 110 -0.13 -19.35 -1.85
C ARG A 110 -0.46 -20.77 -2.34
#